data_AF-A0A059EXX6-F1
#
_entry.id   AF-A0A059EXX6-F1
#
_cell.length_a   1.000
_cell.length_b   1.000
_cell.length_c   1.000
_cell.angle_alpha   90.00
_cell.angle_beta   90.00
_cell.angle_gamma   90.00
#
_symmetry.space_group_name_H-M   'P 1'
#
loop_
_entity.id
_entity.type
_entity.pdbx_description
1 polymer ?
#
loop_
_entity_poly.entity_id
_entity_poly.type
_entity_poly.pdbx_seq_one_letter_code
_entity_poly.pdbx_strand_id
1 'polypeptide(L)' 'MKFGKQKYNKCHKVEGIWVWGMVERTNERRILLVTVDDRKSNTLQKIIISNVKIN' A
#
# COMPACT_ATOMS: atom_id res chain seq x y z
N MET A 1 -5.37 16.57 -2.54
CA MET A 1 -5.34 15.15 -2.99
C MET A 1 -6.75 14.57 -2.88
N LYS A 2 -7.27 13.87 -3.89
CA LYS A 2 -8.59 13.22 -3.82
C LYS A 2 -8.39 11.71 -3.57
N PHE A 3 -8.62 11.26 -2.35
CA PHE A 3 -8.70 9.83 -2.03
C PHE A 3 -10.04 9.29 -2.56
N GLY A 4 -10.03 8.20 -3.33
CA GLY A 4 -11.26 7.51 -3.77
C GLY A 4 -11.68 7.63 -5.24
N LYS A 5 -10.90 8.28 -6.12
CA LYS A 5 -11.10 8.18 -7.58
C LYS A 5 -9.86 7.62 -8.26
N GLN A 6 -10.03 6.57 -9.06
CA GLN A 6 -8.95 6.00 -9.86
C GLN A 6 -8.55 7.00 -10.95
N LYS A 7 -7.42 7.69 -10.74
CA LYS A 7 -6.80 8.51 -11.78
C LYS A 7 -6.13 7.59 -12.80
N TYR A 8 -6.80 7.31 -13.90
CA TYR A 8 -6.15 6.82 -15.12
C TYR A 8 -5.49 8.00 -15.86
N ASN A 9 -4.61 8.73 -15.18
CA ASN A 9 -3.85 9.80 -15.80
C ASN A 9 -2.70 9.17 -16.58
N LYS A 10 -2.97 8.69 -17.81
CA LYS A 10 -1.97 8.04 -18.68
C LYS A 10 -0.70 8.88 -18.89
N CYS A 11 -0.73 10.20 -18.69
CA CYS A 11 0.40 11.10 -18.93
C CYS A 11 0.92 11.86 -17.69
N HIS A 12 0.35 11.65 -16.49
CA HIS A 12 0.86 12.34 -15.29
C HIS A 12 1.46 11.32 -14.33
N LYS A 13 2.76 11.06 -14.52
CA LYS A 13 3.54 10.26 -13.60
C LYS A 13 3.57 11.01 -12.26
N VAL A 14 3.05 10.38 -11.22
CA VAL A 14 3.16 10.93 -9.86
C VAL A 14 4.61 10.79 -9.44
N GLU A 15 5.34 11.90 -9.36
CA GLU A 15 6.73 11.98 -8.85
C GLU A 15 6.79 11.93 -7.32
N GLY A 16 5.91 11.14 -6.69
CA GLY A 16 5.79 11.03 -5.25
C GLY A 16 6.10 9.63 -4.76
N ILE A 17 6.55 9.53 -3.51
CA ILE A 17 6.71 8.26 -2.80
C ILE A 17 5.33 7.60 -2.65
N TRP A 18 5.22 6.32 -2.97
CA TRP A 18 4.00 5.57 -2.72
C TRP A 18 3.96 5.14 -1.25
N VAL A 19 2.78 5.23 -0.64
CA VAL A 19 2.55 4.65 0.70
C VAL A 19 1.54 3.53 0.54
N TRP A 20 1.92 2.34 0.99
CA TRP A 20 1.05 1.20 1.08
C TRP A 20 0.59 1.04 2.53
N GLY A 21 -0.70 0.75 2.71
CA GLY A 21 -1.34 0.69 4.03
C GLY A 21 -2.11 -0.60 4.24
N MET A 22 -2.03 -1.16 5.44
CA MET A 22 -2.84 -2.27 5.92
C MET A 22 -3.57 -1.89 7.19
N VAL A 23 -4.73 -2.51 7.40
CA VAL A 23 -5.47 -2.44 8.65
C VAL A 23 -5.82 -3.86 9.07
N GLU A 24 -5.53 -4.20 10.32
CA GLU A 24 -5.99 -5.45 10.91
C GLU A 24 -7.52 -5.45 11.01
N ARG A 25 -8.14 -6.55 10.57
CA ARG A 25 -9.60 -6.75 10.72
C ARG A 25 -9.96 -7.26 12.12
N THR A 26 -9.43 -6.60 13.13
CA THR A 26 -9.69 -6.85 14.57
C THR A 26 -10.42 -5.65 15.16
N ASN A 27 -10.93 -5.77 16.38
CA ASN A 27 -11.54 -4.63 17.09
C ASN A 27 -10.52 -3.50 17.35
N GLU A 28 -9.24 -3.85 17.48
CA GLU A 28 -8.16 -2.90 17.71
C GLU A 28 -7.77 -2.11 16.45
N ARG A 29 -8.05 -2.65 15.25
CA ARG A 29 -7.84 -2.00 13.94
C ARG A 29 -6.44 -1.39 13.77
N ARG A 30 -5.40 -2.11 14.19
CA ARG A 30 -4.03 -1.64 14.06
C ARG A 30 -3.69 -1.35 12.60
N ILE A 31 -2.94 -0.28 12.38
CA ILE A 31 -2.60 0.24 11.06
C ILE A 31 -1.10 0.09 10.83
N LEU A 32 -0.73 -0.40 9.64
CA LEU A 32 0.65 -0.42 9.16
C LEU A 32 0.74 0.44 7.90
N LEU A 33 1.67 1.39 7.86
CA LEU A 33 1.95 2.25 6.72
C LEU A 33 3.42 2.10 6.31
N VAL A 34 3.66 1.75 5.05
CA VAL A 34 5.02 1.49 4.52
C VAL A 34 5.20 2.29 3.24
N THR A 35 6.28 3.05 3.17
CA THR A 35 6.71 3.71 1.93
C THR A 35 7.27 2.67 0.97
N VAL A 36 6.82 2.70 -0.29
CA VAL A 36 7.27 1.79 -1.34
C VAL A 36 7.71 2.58 -2.57
N ASP A 37 8.81 2.14 -3.17
CA ASP A 37 9.34 2.77 -4.38
C ASP A 37 8.50 2.46 -5.61
N ASP A 38 7.90 1.26 -5.65
CA ASP A 38 6.98 0.85 -6.70
C ASP A 38 5.78 0.04 -6.17
N ARG A 39 4.72 0.00 -6.97
CA ARG A 39 3.48 -0.75 -6.69
C ARG A 39 3.42 -2.10 -7.38
N LYS A 40 4.57 -2.68 -7.75
CA LYS A 40 4.58 -3.98 -8.43
C LYS A 40 4.07 -5.06 -7.50
N SER A 41 3.42 -6.08 -8.07
CA SER A 41 2.88 -7.20 -7.31
C SER A 41 3.95 -7.85 -6.41
N ASN A 42 5.17 -8.02 -6.91
CA ASN A 42 6.26 -8.65 -6.17
C ASN A 42 6.66 -7.84 -4.92
N THR A 43 6.70 -6.51 -5.02
CA THR A 43 7.02 -5.61 -3.91
C THR A 43 5.95 -5.72 -2.82
N LEU A 44 4.68 -5.68 -3.21
CA LEU A 44 3.55 -5.79 -2.28
C LEU A 44 3.48 -7.18 -1.62
N GLN A 45 3.71 -8.26 -2.38
CA GLN A 45 3.73 -9.62 -1.85
C GLN A 45 4.81 -9.82 -0.78
N LYS A 46 6.02 -9.29 -1.01
CA LYS A 46 7.10 -9.33 -0.02
C LYS A 46 6.72 -8.62 1.29
N ILE A 47 6.07 -7.46 1.19
CA ILE A 47 5.62 -6.70 2.36
C ILE A 47 4.54 -7.48 3.12
N ILE A 48 3.58 -8.09 2.40
CA ILE A 48 2.53 -8.91 3.03
C ILE A 48 3.17 -10.11 3.76
N ILE A 49 4.02 -10.89 3.10
CA ILE A 49 4.63 -12.09 3.70
C ILE A 49 5.48 -11.76 4.92
N SER A 50 6.23 -10.65 4.89
CA SER A 50 7.08 -10.24 6.02
C SER A 50 6.31 -9.71 7.23
N ASN A 51 5.10 -9.17 7.02
CA ASN A 51 4.31 -8.53 8.09
C ASN A 51 3.12 -9.38 8.55
N VAL A 52 2.71 -10.39 7.78
CA VAL A 52 1.69 -11.35 8.21
C VAL A 52 2.37 -12.47 8.97
N LYS A 53 2.07 -12.58 10.28
CA LYS A 53 2.46 -13.74 11.06
C LYS A 53 1.69 -14.96 10.54
N ILE A 54 2.41 -15.95 10.03
CA ILE A 54 1.86 -17.29 9.78
C ILE A 54 1.78 -17.96 11.15
N ASN A 55 0.56 -18.17 11.65
CA ASN A 55 0.30 -19.05 12.78
C ASN A 55 0.28 -20.50 12.31
#